data_AF-A0A7U3WB31-F1
#
_entry.id   AF-A0A7U3WB31-F1
#
_cell.length_a   1.000
_cell.length_b   1.000
_cell.length_c   1.000
_cell.angle_alpha   90.00
_cell.angle_beta   90.00
_cell.angle_gamma   90.00
#
_symmetry.space_group_name_H-M   'P 1'
#
loop_
_entity.id
_entity.type
_entity.pdbx_description
1 polymer ?
#
loop_
_entity_poly.entity_id
_entity_poly.type
_entity_poly.pdbx_seq_one_letter_code
_entity_poly.pdbx_strand_id
1 'polypeptide(L)' 'MTGDTHGTSGATEGPPLGTLDPDSVERIDVHLKRALDTDDTEEKNFHVRHARQLLEACRE' A
#
# COMPACT_ATOMS: atom_id res chain seq x y z
N MET A 1 31.63 29.09 13.18
CA MET A 1 31.21 28.29 12.01
C MET A 1 30.74 26.96 12.56
N THR A 2 29.48 26.90 12.96
CA THR A 2 28.85 25.71 13.53
C THR A 2 27.56 25.57 12.74
N GLY A 3 27.51 24.56 11.87
CA GLY A 3 26.39 24.32 10.98
C GLY A 3 25.34 23.51 11.70
N ASP A 4 24.34 24.18 12.24
CA ASP A 4 23.08 23.54 12.62
C ASP A 4 22.26 23.28 11.35
N THR A 5 22.44 22.11 10.74
CA THR A 5 21.48 21.60 9.75
C THR A 5 20.51 20.68 10.47
N HIS A 6 19.46 21.28 11.03
CA HIS A 6 18.24 20.55 11.40
C HIS A 6 17.55 20.11 10.11
N GLY A 7 17.97 18.94 9.61
CA GLY A 7 17.25 18.23 8.56
C GLY A 7 15.94 17.74 9.14
N THR A 8 14.92 18.60 9.13
CA THR A 8 13.54 18.15 9.27
C THR A 8 13.25 17.25 8.07
N SER A 9 13.44 15.94 8.26
CA SER A 9 12.84 14.94 7.40
C SER A 9 11.34 15.05 7.61
N GLY A 10 10.73 15.96 6.87
CA GLY A 10 9.30 15.93 6.57
C GLY A 10 9.01 14.68 5.76
N ALA A 11 9.08 13.52 6.41
CA ALA A 11 8.25 12.41 6.01
C ALA A 11 6.85 12.86 6.40
N THR A 12 6.04 13.16 5.39
CA THR A 12 4.60 13.29 5.51
C THR A 12 4.09 11.97 6.08
N GLU A 13 4.12 11.82 7.40
CA GLU A 13 3.36 10.81 8.11
C GLU A 13 1.91 11.22 7.86
N GLY A 14 1.35 10.70 6.76
CA GLY A 14 -0.07 10.77 6.53
C GLY A 14 -0.80 10.30 7.79
N PRO A 15 -2.07 10.70 7.97
CA PRO A 15 -2.87 10.20 9.09
C PRO A 15 -2.67 8.69 9.18
N PRO A 16 -2.51 8.12 10.40
CA PRO A 16 -2.34 6.68 10.55
C PRO A 16 -3.42 6.06 9.67
N LEU A 17 -2.99 5.26 8.68
CA LEU A 17 -3.92 4.47 7.88
C LEU A 17 -4.79 3.80 8.94
N GLY A 18 -6.05 4.21 9.05
CA GLY A 18 -6.94 3.69 10.08
C GLY A 18 -6.79 2.18 10.07
N THR A 19 -6.83 1.53 11.24
CA THR A 19 -6.65 0.08 11.34
C THR A 19 -7.50 -0.59 10.26
N LEU A 20 -6.84 -1.12 9.23
CA LEU A 20 -7.53 -1.80 8.14
C LEU A 20 -8.31 -2.96 8.78
N ASP A 21 -9.56 -3.09 8.39
CA ASP A 21 -10.36 -4.22 8.85
C ASP A 21 -9.69 -5.54 8.42
N PRO A 22 -9.64 -6.57 9.28
CA PRO A 22 -8.97 -7.83 8.98
C PRO A 22 -9.44 -8.51 7.69
N ASP A 23 -10.72 -8.40 7.32
CA ASP A 23 -11.23 -8.94 6.06
C ASP A 23 -10.61 -8.21 4.86
N SER A 24 -10.44 -6.90 4.96
CA SER A 24 -9.79 -6.10 3.91
C SER A 24 -8.33 -6.47 3.75
N VAL A 25 -7.61 -6.68 4.87
CA VAL A 25 -6.21 -7.13 4.86
C VAL A 25 -6.08 -8.48 4.15
N GLU A 26 -6.93 -9.45 4.50
CA GLU A 26 -6.90 -10.79 3.89
C GLU A 26 -7.17 -10.73 2.38
N ARG A 27 -8.18 -9.95 1.94
CA ARG A 27 -8.51 -9.80 0.52
C ARG A 27 -7.38 -9.15 -0.27
N ILE A 28 -6.76 -8.11 0.28
CA ILE A 28 -5.60 -7.44 -0.34
C ILE A 28 -4.44 -8.43 -0.46
N ASP A 29 -4.12 -9.18 0.59
CA ASP A 29 -3.02 -10.15 0.61
C ASP A 29 -3.21 -11.26 -0.42
N VAL A 30 -4.44 -11.80 -0.59
CA VAL A 30 -4.74 -12.81 -1.62
C VAL A 30 -4.44 -12.28 -3.02
N HIS A 31 -4.82 -11.05 -3.33
CA HIS A 31 -4.54 -10.45 -4.64
C HIS A 31 -3.04 -10.21 -4.86
N LEU A 32 -2.32 -9.75 -3.83
CA LEU A 32 -0.87 -9.56 -3.92
C LEU A 32 -0.13 -10.89 -4.10
N LYS A 33 -0.52 -11.94 -3.38
CA LYS A 33 0.07 -13.28 -3.55
C LYS A 33 -0.13 -13.82 -4.96
N ARG A 34 -1.35 -13.71 -5.52
CA ARG A 34 -1.61 -14.14 -6.90
C ARG A 34 -0.83 -13.33 -7.93
N ALA A 35 -0.65 -12.03 -7.69
CA ALA A 35 0.18 -11.19 -8.56
C ALA A 35 1.68 -11.57 -8.52
N LEU A 36 2.16 -12.15 -7.42
CA LEU A 36 3.54 -12.61 -7.25
C LEU A 36 3.77 -14.03 -7.81
N ASP A 37 2.73 -14.86 -7.82
CA ASP A 37 2.80 -16.27 -8.24
C ASP A 37 2.64 -16.45 -9.76
N THR A 38 2.06 -15.47 -10.45
CA THR A 38 1.83 -15.53 -11.90
C THR A 38 2.97 -14.93 -12.72
N ASP A 39 3.34 -15.61 -13.80
CA ASP A 39 4.25 -15.10 -14.84
C ASP A 39 3.53 -14.27 -15.92
N ASP A 40 2.18 -14.31 -15.93
CA ASP A 40 1.39 -13.54 -16.88
C ASP A 40 1.31 -12.06 -16.44
N THR A 41 1.82 -11.17 -17.29
CA THR A 41 1.90 -9.74 -16.97
C THR A 41 0.52 -9.09 -16.87
N GLU A 42 -0.47 -9.53 -17.64
CA GLU A 42 -1.82 -8.97 -17.62
C GLU A 42 -2.56 -9.41 -16.36
N GLU A 43 -2.44 -10.67 -15.96
CA GLU A 43 -3.00 -11.21 -14.73
C GLU A 43 -2.38 -10.57 -13.49
N LYS A 44 -1.05 -10.40 -13.49
CA LYS A 44 -0.34 -9.64 -12.44
C LYS A 44 -0.88 -8.22 -12.33
N ASN A 45 -1.00 -7.51 -13.45
CA ASN A 45 -1.50 -6.14 -13.48
C ASN A 45 -2.95 -6.07 -13.00
N PHE A 46 -3.78 -7.05 -13.36
CA PHE A 46 -5.15 -7.16 -12.88
C PHE A 46 -5.20 -7.27 -11.35
N HIS A 47 -4.43 -8.18 -10.77
CA HIS A 47 -4.38 -8.36 -9.33
C HIS A 47 -3.82 -7.16 -8.56
N VAL A 48 -2.79 -6.50 -9.09
CA VAL A 48 -2.25 -5.26 -8.50
C VAL A 48 -3.27 -4.12 -8.53
N ARG A 49 -3.99 -3.93 -9.65
CA ARG A 49 -5.06 -2.93 -9.75
C ARG A 49 -6.17 -3.22 -8.74
N HIS A 50 -6.56 -4.47 -8.59
CA HIS A 50 -7.63 -4.84 -7.66
C HIS A 50 -7.25 -4.65 -6.19
N ALA A 51 -6.02 -5.03 -5.80
CA ALA A 51 -5.49 -4.75 -4.47
C ALA A 51 -5.48 -3.23 -4.17
N ARG A 52 -5.15 -2.40 -5.17
CA ARG A 52 -5.19 -0.95 -5.03
C ARG A 52 -6.61 -0.41 -4.83
N GLN A 53 -7.59 -0.92 -5.58
CA GLN A 53 -9.00 -0.52 -5.42
C GLN A 53 -9.51 -0.84 -4.01
N LEU A 54 -9.14 -2.01 -3.47
CA LEU A 54 -9.49 -2.39 -2.09
C LEU A 54 -8.86 -1.43 -1.06
N LEU A 55 -7.61 -1.02 -1.26
CA LEU A 55 -6.95 -0.03 -0.41
C LEU A 55 -7.61 1.34 -0.48
N GLU A 56 -8.06 1.77 -1.67
CA GLU A 56 -8.77 3.03 -1.86
C GLU A 56 -10.11 3.02 -1.12
N ALA A 57 -10.86 1.92 -1.21
CA ALA A 57 -12.12 1.75 -0.48
C ALA A 57 -11.96 1.72 1.05
N CYS A 58 -10.77 1.39 1.57
CA CYS A 58 -10.49 1.45 3.01
C CYS A 58 -10.15 2.85 3.53
N ARG A 59 -10.02 3.85 2.65
CA ARG A 59 -9.69 5.23 3.02
C ARG A 59 -10.92 6.14 3.14
N GLU A 60 -12.08 5.67 2.70
CA GLU A 60 -13.35 6.42 2.69
C GLU A 60 -14.20 6.15 3.94
#